data_AF-A0A349A437-F1
#
_entry.id   AF-A0A349A437-F1
#
_cell.length_a   1.000
_cell.length_b   1.000
_cell.length_c   1.000
_cell.angle_alpha   90.00
_cell.angle_beta   90.00
_cell.angle_gamma   90.00
#
_symmetry.space_group_name_H-M   'P 1'
#
loop_
_entity.id
_entity.type
_entity.pdbx_description
1 polymer ?
#
loop_
_entity_poly.entity_id
_entity_poly.type
_entity_poly.pdbx_seq_one_letter_code
_entity_poly.pdbx_strand_id
1 'polypeptide(L)'
;LHVESVAWIAERKDVLCGLFWILALGAYARYAERPSWTRYVAVFVTLLLGLASKAMAVTLPFVLLLLDIWPLGRLRLTEAGRGRVRGSPIILNEGQDSALDGESPRWFSPTPIGWLILEKVPLVALSAAVGILTWMAETKIGALKTVAEFPIAVRVGNAVVSYVRYIGKMFWPADLAVIYPHPGAWPWVSVTLAAIVLVMITIFALKFRRRAPYLAVGWFWYLGTLVPVIGLVQIGSHAMADRYTYIPLIGLFIMIVWGMADMFAPWRLGRALVAIGGLAIVLALIPPARAQVAYWKDAEHLFRRTVAVTERNYLAHNNLGAALARKGNVDEALMHYREALAIQPRYPEALFNAGSALAVKGRYAEAETYYRTALEIHPVLAEAHNNLAIALAMQGKMHDAISHFRTALRLRPDYAEAKKNLALALSGANRKPTDLR
;
A
#
# COMPACT_ATOMS: atom_id res chain seq x y z
N LEU A 1 -12.07 3.48 -3.50
CA LEU A 1 -10.64 3.34 -3.85
C LEU A 1 -9.88 2.29 -3.02
N HIS A 2 -10.55 1.48 -2.22
CA HIS A 2 -9.89 0.33 -1.60
C HIS A 2 -10.40 -0.93 -2.27
N VAL A 3 -9.44 -1.63 -2.82
CA VAL A 3 -9.59 -2.66 -3.84
C VAL A 3 -9.27 -3.93 -3.08
N GLU A 4 -8.11 -3.99 -2.45
CA GLU A 4 -7.81 -4.93 -1.37
C GLU A 4 -8.83 -4.85 -0.23
N SER A 5 -9.77 -5.79 -0.17
CA SER A 5 -10.46 -6.16 1.07
C SER A 5 -10.49 -7.69 1.16
N VAL A 6 -10.08 -8.22 2.31
CA VAL A 6 -9.98 -9.64 2.71
C VAL A 6 -8.64 -10.35 2.42
N ALA A 7 -7.62 -9.98 3.18
CA ALA A 7 -7.09 -10.91 4.17
C ALA A 7 -7.15 -10.16 5.50
N TRP A 8 -7.87 -10.69 6.47
CA TRP A 8 -8.13 -10.12 7.79
C TRP A 8 -6.94 -9.34 8.39
N ILE A 9 -5.71 -9.79 8.15
CA ILE A 9 -4.47 -9.17 8.63
C ILE A 9 -4.14 -7.82 7.94
N ALA A 10 -4.32 -7.68 6.63
CA ALA A 10 -3.94 -6.47 5.89
C ALA A 10 -4.94 -5.32 6.11
N GLU A 11 -6.23 -5.62 6.19
CA GLU A 11 -7.24 -4.64 6.55
C GLU A 11 -7.16 -4.22 8.02
N ARG A 12 -6.83 -5.16 8.92
CA ARG A 12 -6.63 -4.84 10.34
C ARG A 12 -5.56 -3.79 10.55
N LYS A 13 -4.38 -3.94 9.93
CA LYS A 13 -3.32 -2.95 10.06
C LYS A 13 -3.73 -1.58 9.51
N ASP A 14 -4.53 -1.54 8.44
CA ASP A 14 -4.98 -0.30 7.80
C ASP A 14 -6.03 0.40 8.66
N VAL A 15 -7.02 -0.34 9.15
CA VAL A 15 -8.06 0.13 10.08
C VAL A 15 -7.45 0.59 11.41
N LEU A 16 -6.54 -0.20 12.00
CA LEU A 16 -5.86 0.17 13.24
C LEU A 16 -4.97 1.40 13.05
N CYS A 17 -4.21 1.46 11.95
CA CYS A 17 -3.43 2.64 11.61
C CYS A 17 -4.32 3.88 11.46
N GLY A 18 -5.44 3.77 10.73
CA GLY A 18 -6.42 4.85 10.58
C GLY A 18 -7.07 5.27 11.92
N LEU A 19 -7.42 4.32 12.78
CA LEU A 19 -7.96 4.58 14.10
C LEU A 19 -6.95 5.35 14.97
N PHE A 20 -5.74 4.82 15.11
CA PHE A 20 -4.69 5.46 15.91
C PHE A 20 -4.25 6.80 15.33
N TRP A 21 -4.29 6.94 14.01
CA TRP A 21 -4.08 8.22 13.34
C TRP A 21 -5.11 9.26 13.81
N ILE A 22 -6.41 8.95 13.71
CA ILE A 22 -7.48 9.87 14.15
C ILE A 22 -7.39 10.17 15.65
N LEU A 23 -7.12 9.15 16.47
CA LEU A 23 -6.92 9.31 17.92
C LEU A 23 -5.73 10.23 18.22
N ALA A 24 -4.64 10.11 17.46
CA ALA A 24 -3.48 10.96 17.63
C ALA A 24 -3.75 12.41 17.21
N LEU A 25 -4.50 12.64 16.12
CA LEU A 25 -4.96 14.00 15.75
C LEU A 25 -5.83 14.61 16.87
N GLY A 26 -6.76 13.82 17.43
CA GLY A 26 -7.63 14.27 18.52
C GLY A 26 -6.89 14.49 19.85
N ALA A 27 -5.93 13.63 20.18
CA ALA A 27 -5.05 13.80 21.34
C ALA A 27 -4.19 15.07 21.17
N TYR A 28 -3.71 15.31 19.95
CA TYR A 28 -2.91 16.49 19.64
C TYR A 28 -3.72 17.77 19.71
N ALA A 29 -4.94 17.79 19.18
CA ALA A 29 -5.84 18.93 19.32
C ALA A 29 -6.11 19.26 20.80
N ARG A 30 -6.37 18.25 21.65
CA ARG A 30 -6.54 18.44 23.10
C ARG A 30 -5.26 18.93 23.78
N TYR A 31 -4.10 18.44 23.37
CA TYR A 31 -2.81 18.95 23.85
C TYR A 31 -2.61 20.42 23.45
N ALA A 32 -2.95 20.78 22.22
CA ALA A 32 -2.86 22.13 21.69
C ALA A 32 -3.78 23.13 22.42
N GLU A 33 -4.98 22.71 22.84
CA GLU A 33 -5.90 23.54 23.64
C GLU A 33 -5.38 23.81 25.05
N ARG A 34 -4.88 22.77 25.73
CA ARG A 34 -4.32 22.88 27.09
C ARG A 34 -3.07 22.01 27.20
N PRO A 35 -1.88 22.58 26.98
CA PRO A 35 -0.63 21.83 27.01
C PRO A 35 -0.41 21.18 28.38
N SER A 36 -0.27 19.86 28.39
CA SER A 36 0.12 19.09 29.59
C SER A 36 0.97 17.90 29.18
N TRP A 37 1.85 17.47 30.08
CA TRP A 37 2.68 16.29 29.85
C TRP A 37 1.83 15.04 29.59
N THR A 38 0.75 14.84 30.36
CA THR A 38 -0.16 13.69 30.20
C THR A 38 -0.84 13.65 28.84
N ARG A 39 -1.27 14.80 28.30
CA ARG A 39 -1.86 14.90 26.97
C ARG A 39 -0.83 14.65 25.88
N TYR A 40 0.40 15.14 26.06
CA TYR A 40 1.50 14.88 25.14
C TYR A 40 1.89 13.39 25.10
N VAL A 41 1.92 12.72 26.26
CA VAL A 41 2.11 11.27 26.34
C VAL A 41 1.02 10.53 25.57
N ALA A 42 -0.23 10.98 25.62
CA ALA A 42 -1.30 10.38 24.81
C ALA A 42 -1.05 10.50 23.29
N VAL A 43 -0.52 11.64 22.82
CA VAL A 43 -0.09 11.81 21.42
C VAL A 43 1.04 10.83 21.07
N PHE A 44 2.03 10.70 21.95
CA PHE A 44 3.15 9.79 21.75
C PHE A 44 2.71 8.32 21.68
N VAL A 45 1.86 7.89 22.62
CA VAL A 45 1.34 6.51 22.68
C VAL A 45 0.47 6.19 21.47
N THR A 46 -0.42 7.08 21.07
CA THR A 46 -1.26 6.87 19.88
C THR A 46 -0.43 6.82 18.59
N LEU A 47 0.61 7.65 18.46
CA LEU A 47 1.59 7.52 17.36
C LEU A 47 2.31 6.16 17.40
N LEU A 48 2.80 5.73 18.56
CA LEU A 48 3.49 4.45 18.71
C LEU A 48 2.60 3.28 18.27
N LEU A 49 1.33 3.28 18.69
CA LEU A 49 0.35 2.26 18.28
C LEU A 49 0.03 2.33 16.78
N GLY A 50 -0.03 3.53 16.21
CA GLY A 50 -0.18 3.73 14.76
C GLY A 50 1.01 3.16 13.98
N LEU A 51 2.24 3.42 14.44
CA LEU A 51 3.47 2.89 13.87
C LEU A 51 3.59 1.37 14.01
N ALA A 52 3.19 0.82 15.16
CA ALA A 52 3.12 -0.63 15.39
C ALA A 52 2.09 -1.32 14.48
N SER A 53 1.07 -0.58 14.03
CA SER A 53 0.08 -1.09 13.08
C SER A 53 0.59 -1.04 11.64
N LYS A 54 1.09 0.12 11.19
CA LYS A 54 1.58 0.30 9.82
C LYS A 54 2.60 1.44 9.74
N ALA A 55 3.68 1.21 8.99
CA ALA A 55 4.74 2.19 8.76
C ALA A 55 4.27 3.54 8.16
N MET A 56 3.07 3.58 7.56
CA MET A 56 2.48 4.81 7.02
C MET A 56 2.34 5.94 8.06
N ALA A 57 2.17 5.58 9.35
CA ALA A 57 2.05 6.55 10.44
C ALA A 57 3.32 7.42 10.67
N VAL A 58 4.45 7.08 10.04
CA VAL A 58 5.71 7.84 10.09
C VAL A 58 5.57 9.31 9.66
N THR A 59 4.52 9.62 8.88
CA THR A 59 4.24 10.97 8.37
C THR A 59 3.39 11.81 9.32
N LEU A 60 2.92 11.25 10.43
CA LEU A 60 2.06 11.96 11.37
C LEU A 60 2.71 13.23 11.96
N PRO A 61 3.99 13.24 12.39
CA PRO A 61 4.60 14.46 12.94
C PRO A 61 4.60 15.65 11.95
N PHE A 62 4.80 15.35 10.66
CA PHE A 62 4.67 16.34 9.58
C PHE A 62 3.24 16.86 9.47
N VAL A 63 2.25 15.97 9.57
CA VAL A 63 0.84 16.34 9.57
C VAL A 63 0.45 17.20 10.77
N LEU A 64 0.99 16.94 11.97
CA LEU A 64 0.73 17.76 13.15
C LEU A 64 1.22 19.21 12.94
N LEU A 65 2.34 19.41 12.24
CA LEU A 65 2.80 20.75 11.85
C LEU A 65 1.84 21.44 10.88
N LEU A 66 1.21 20.70 9.96
CA LEU A 66 0.19 21.27 9.09
C LEU A 66 -1.06 21.68 9.88
N LEU A 67 -1.46 20.90 10.90
CA LEU A 67 -2.56 21.24 11.79
C LEU A 67 -2.30 22.53 12.59
N ASP A 68 -1.05 22.75 13.03
CA ASP A 68 -0.64 23.99 13.70
C ASP A 68 -0.80 25.23 12.79
N ILE A 69 -0.72 25.07 11.46
CA ILE A 69 -1.00 26.14 10.48
C ILE A 69 -2.52 26.33 10.35
N TRP A 70 -3.24 25.25 10.06
CA TRP A 70 -4.69 25.22 9.99
C TRP A 70 -5.18 23.78 10.25
N PRO A 71 -6.21 23.57 11.09
CA PRO A 71 -7.13 24.57 11.62
C PRO A 71 -6.74 25.16 12.99
N LEU A 72 -5.69 24.67 13.66
CA LEU A 72 -5.37 25.10 15.03
C LEU A 72 -4.85 26.54 15.10
N GLY A 73 -4.17 27.02 14.04
CA GLY A 73 -3.70 28.41 13.96
C GLY A 73 -2.68 28.79 15.03
N ARG A 74 -1.87 27.84 15.49
CA ARG A 74 -0.83 28.02 16.52
C ARG A 74 0.42 28.71 16.00
N LEU A 75 0.66 28.70 14.68
CA LEU A 75 1.86 29.31 14.12
C LEU A 75 1.82 30.85 14.24
N ARG A 76 2.66 31.41 15.12
CA ARG A 76 2.90 32.86 15.18
C ARG A 76 3.90 33.24 14.09
N LEU A 77 3.41 33.64 12.92
CA LEU A 77 4.21 34.41 11.97
C LEU A 77 4.36 35.81 12.57
N THR A 78 5.61 36.21 12.85
CA THR A 78 5.95 37.56 13.32
C THR A 78 5.22 38.61 12.48
N GLU A 79 4.62 39.59 13.15
CA GLU A 79 3.62 40.53 12.63
C GLU A 79 3.96 41.16 11.27
N ALA A 80 3.07 40.97 10.28
CA ALA A 80 2.75 41.96 9.24
C ALA A 80 1.50 41.51 8.46
N GLY A 81 0.36 42.11 8.79
CA GLY A 81 -0.86 42.06 7.96
C GLY A 81 -2.09 41.48 8.66
N ARG A 82 -2.92 42.38 9.21
CA ARG A 82 -4.31 42.10 9.61
C ARG A 82 -5.08 41.56 8.41
N GLY A 83 -5.30 40.24 8.37
CA GLY A 83 -6.26 39.59 7.50
C GLY A 83 -7.15 38.71 8.35
N ARG A 84 -8.44 39.05 8.46
CA ARG A 84 -9.45 38.20 9.10
C ARG A 84 -9.41 36.79 8.47
N VAL A 85 -9.01 35.78 9.23
CA VAL A 85 -9.26 34.38 8.87
C VAL A 85 -10.75 34.13 9.10
N ARG A 86 -11.54 34.34 8.06
CA ARG A 86 -12.98 34.04 8.06
C ARG A 86 -13.12 32.56 7.71
N GLY A 87 -13.25 31.69 8.72
CA GLY A 87 -13.49 30.26 8.49
C GLY A 87 -12.97 29.32 9.56
N SER A 88 -13.47 29.44 10.80
CA SER A 88 -13.47 28.32 11.74
C SER A 88 -14.92 27.82 11.85
N PRO A 89 -15.29 26.66 11.27
CA PRO A 89 -16.66 26.17 11.30
C PRO A 89 -16.95 25.24 12.48
N ILE A 90 -16.17 25.27 13.57
CA ILE A 90 -16.57 24.61 14.82
C ILE A 90 -17.31 25.64 15.67
N ILE A 91 -18.51 26.02 15.22
CA ILE A 91 -19.50 26.63 16.11
C ILE A 91 -20.41 25.48 16.53
N LEU A 92 -20.08 24.86 17.67
CA LEU A 92 -21.12 24.28 18.51
C LEU A 92 -21.95 25.47 19.00
N ASN A 93 -23.22 25.43 18.65
CA ASN A 93 -24.18 26.48 18.95
C ASN A 93 -24.44 26.45 20.47
N GLU A 94 -23.76 27.30 21.23
CA GLU A 94 -24.17 27.64 22.60
C GLU A 94 -24.32 29.14 22.73
N GLY A 95 -25.41 29.50 23.39
CA GLY A 95 -26.07 30.79 23.31
C GLY A 95 -25.31 31.96 23.91
N GLN A 96 -25.92 33.10 23.65
CA GLN A 96 -25.65 34.44 24.15
C GLN A 96 -25.17 34.45 25.61
N ASP A 97 -24.03 35.09 25.89
CA ASP A 97 -24.04 36.38 26.58
C ASP A 97 -22.68 37.10 26.54
N SER A 98 -22.79 38.43 26.48
CA SER A 98 -21.80 39.51 26.46
C SER A 98 -20.76 39.43 27.60
N ALA A 99 -19.60 40.09 27.64
CA ALA A 99 -19.23 41.42 27.16
C ALA A 99 -17.69 41.65 27.34
N LEU A 100 -17.16 42.67 26.67
CA LEU A 100 -15.92 43.42 27.01
C LEU A 100 -14.56 42.74 26.77
N ASP A 101 -14.25 42.45 25.51
CA ASP A 101 -13.02 42.89 24.82
C ASP A 101 -13.04 42.32 23.41
N GLY A 102 -12.63 43.12 22.42
CA GLY A 102 -12.79 42.86 20.98
C GLY A 102 -11.93 41.73 20.41
N GLU A 103 -11.63 40.67 21.16
CA GLU A 103 -10.96 39.47 20.68
C GLU A 103 -11.91 38.27 20.81
N SER A 104 -12.37 37.74 19.67
CA SER A 104 -12.97 36.41 19.63
C SER A 104 -12.03 35.41 20.34
N PRO A 105 -12.52 34.56 21.28
CA PRO A 105 -11.67 33.66 22.03
C PRO A 105 -10.85 32.78 21.09
N ARG A 106 -9.53 32.98 21.06
CA ARG A 106 -8.63 32.06 20.39
C ARG A 106 -8.52 30.84 21.29
N TRP A 107 -9.16 29.75 20.90
CA TRP A 107 -9.08 28.44 21.57
C TRP A 107 -7.64 27.92 21.71
N PHE A 108 -6.69 28.47 20.93
CA PHE A 108 -5.29 28.05 20.87
C PHE A 108 -4.34 29.23 21.06
N SER A 109 -3.29 29.03 21.85
CA SER A 109 -2.26 30.05 22.10
C SER A 109 -1.25 30.10 20.94
N PRO A 110 -0.96 31.31 20.39
CA PRO A 110 0.08 31.46 19.37
C PRO A 110 1.44 31.04 19.93
N THR A 111 2.13 30.16 19.22
CA THR A 111 3.41 29.57 19.61
C THR A 111 4.48 29.87 18.54
N PRO A 112 5.73 30.21 18.93
CA PRO A 112 6.81 30.40 17.96
C PRO A 112 7.11 29.12 17.17
N ILE A 113 7.48 29.25 15.90
CA ILE A 113 7.77 28.10 15.02
C ILE A 113 8.86 27.18 15.58
N GLY A 114 9.91 27.74 16.21
CA GLY A 114 10.99 26.97 16.80
C GLY A 114 10.51 26.06 17.94
N TRP A 115 9.57 26.54 18.76
CA TRP A 115 8.96 25.73 19.80
C TRP A 115 8.06 24.64 19.23
N LEU A 116 7.28 24.98 18.19
CA LEU A 116 6.47 23.99 17.49
C LEU A 116 7.36 22.89 16.91
N ILE A 117 8.50 23.20 16.30
CA ILE A 117 9.43 22.19 15.78
C ILE A 117 10.00 21.34 16.92
N LEU A 118 10.47 21.96 18.00
CA LEU A 118 11.04 21.26 19.16
C LEU A 118 10.04 20.27 19.77
N GLU A 119 8.77 20.67 19.87
CA GLU A 119 7.66 19.84 20.33
C GLU A 119 7.49 18.57 19.47
N LYS A 120 7.90 18.55 18.20
CA LYS A 120 7.75 17.36 17.32
C LYS A 120 9.01 16.51 17.26
N VAL A 121 10.15 16.99 17.77
CA VAL A 121 11.42 16.25 17.74
C VAL A 121 11.27 14.83 18.32
N PRO A 122 10.63 14.60 19.48
CA PRO A 122 10.46 13.24 19.99
C PRO A 122 9.61 12.34 19.09
N LEU A 123 8.57 12.90 18.45
CA LEU A 123 7.68 12.16 17.54
C LEU A 123 8.40 11.82 16.22
N VAL A 124 9.23 12.74 15.72
CA VAL A 124 10.09 12.53 14.54
C VAL A 124 11.16 11.48 14.85
N ALA A 125 11.80 11.54 16.02
CA ALA A 125 12.79 10.55 16.42
C ALA A 125 12.20 9.13 16.49
N LEU A 126 11.00 8.98 17.08
CA LEU A 126 10.28 7.70 17.11
C LEU A 126 9.96 7.21 15.69
N SER A 127 9.46 8.11 14.83
CA SER A 127 9.12 7.81 13.43
C SER A 127 10.37 7.36 12.64
N ALA A 128 11.50 8.05 12.82
CA ALA A 128 12.77 7.69 12.20
C ALA A 128 13.28 6.33 12.68
N ALA A 129 13.22 6.06 13.99
CA ALA A 129 13.64 4.77 14.55
C ALA A 129 12.84 3.60 13.96
N VAL A 130 11.51 3.71 13.90
CA VAL A 130 10.65 2.69 13.29
C VAL A 130 10.89 2.59 11.78
N GLY A 131 11.12 3.70 11.10
CA GLY A 131 11.49 3.72 9.68
C GLY A 131 12.77 2.93 9.39
N ILE A 132 13.82 3.12 10.21
CA ILE A 132 15.09 2.39 10.09
C ILE A 132 14.87 0.89 10.34
N LEU A 133 14.13 0.52 11.39
CA LEU A 133 13.81 -0.87 11.69
C LEU A 133 13.05 -1.54 10.54
N THR A 134 12.10 -0.83 9.93
CA THR A 134 11.34 -1.31 8.78
C THR A 134 12.27 -1.54 7.59
N TRP A 135 13.14 -0.58 7.27
CA TRP A 135 14.12 -0.72 6.20
C TRP A 135 15.06 -1.91 6.40
N MET A 136 15.56 -2.11 7.64
CA MET A 136 16.39 -3.27 7.98
C MET A 136 15.64 -4.59 7.80
N ALA A 137 14.38 -4.67 8.24
CA ALA A 137 13.55 -5.86 8.10
C ALA A 137 13.30 -6.21 6.62
N GLU A 138 12.91 -5.22 5.82
CA GLU A 138 12.63 -5.39 4.38
C GLU A 138 13.90 -5.73 3.58
N THR A 139 15.07 -5.22 4.00
CA THR A 139 16.37 -5.60 3.42
C THR A 139 16.68 -7.08 3.68
N LYS A 140 16.45 -7.57 4.91
CA LYS A 140 16.73 -8.96 5.28
C LYS A 140 15.91 -9.98 4.49
N ILE A 141 14.67 -9.63 4.14
CA ILE A 141 13.77 -10.49 3.35
C ILE A 141 13.90 -10.27 1.83
N GLY A 142 14.83 -9.41 1.39
CA GLY A 142 15.06 -9.16 -0.05
C GLY A 142 13.92 -8.43 -0.77
N ALA A 143 13.02 -7.78 -0.02
CA ALA A 143 11.85 -7.10 -0.60
C ALA A 143 12.21 -5.73 -1.22
N LEU A 144 13.27 -5.08 -0.71
CA LEU A 144 13.77 -3.83 -1.27
C LEU A 144 14.49 -4.05 -2.59
N LYS A 145 14.11 -3.24 -3.58
CA LYS A 145 14.76 -3.24 -4.87
C LYS A 145 15.99 -2.35 -4.88
N THR A 146 17.05 -2.86 -5.49
CA THR A 146 18.32 -2.14 -5.59
C THR A 146 18.21 -0.95 -6.54
N VAL A 147 19.16 -0.01 -6.46
CA VAL A 147 19.27 1.10 -7.43
C VAL A 147 19.64 0.58 -8.82
N ALA A 148 20.30 -0.58 -8.90
CA ALA A 148 20.59 -1.25 -10.16
C ALA A 148 19.32 -1.79 -10.84
N GLU A 149 18.37 -2.36 -10.08
CA GLU A 149 17.08 -2.81 -10.62
C GLU A 149 16.16 -1.63 -10.96
N PHE A 150 16.09 -0.61 -10.09
CA PHE A 150 15.28 0.58 -10.29
C PHE A 150 16.12 1.85 -10.04
N PRO A 151 16.64 2.48 -11.11
CA PRO A 151 17.40 3.72 -11.01
C PRO A 151 16.60 4.84 -10.33
N ILE A 152 17.29 5.79 -9.69
CA ILE A 152 16.63 6.90 -8.97
C ILE A 152 15.71 7.71 -9.89
N ALA A 153 16.14 7.97 -11.14
CA ALA A 153 15.32 8.68 -12.12
C ALA A 153 13.99 7.95 -12.42
N VAL A 154 14.02 6.62 -12.51
CA VAL A 154 12.84 5.79 -12.68
C VAL A 154 11.90 5.90 -11.48
N ARG A 155 12.44 5.84 -10.26
CA ARG A 155 11.65 5.96 -9.02
C ARG A 155 10.99 7.33 -8.89
N VAL A 156 11.73 8.40 -9.19
CA VAL A 156 11.21 9.77 -9.17
C VAL A 156 10.13 9.95 -10.24
N GLY A 157 10.37 9.46 -11.47
CA GLY A 157 9.37 9.49 -12.54
C GLY A 157 8.09 8.75 -12.15
N ASN A 158 8.22 7.56 -11.55
CA ASN A 158 7.09 6.81 -11.02
C ASN A 158 6.36 7.58 -9.92
N ALA A 159 7.08 8.21 -9.00
CA ALA A 159 6.47 8.96 -7.92
C ALA A 159 5.61 10.12 -8.43
N VAL A 160 6.14 10.91 -9.38
CA VAL A 160 5.44 12.03 -10.01
C VAL A 160 4.17 11.57 -10.72
N VAL A 161 4.26 10.52 -11.55
CA VAL A 161 3.10 9.96 -12.25
C VAL A 161 2.08 9.41 -11.27
N SER A 162 2.52 8.71 -10.23
CA SER A 162 1.65 8.06 -9.26
C SER A 162 0.80 9.05 -8.46
N TYR A 163 1.35 10.21 -8.06
CA TYR A 163 0.54 11.28 -7.45
C TYR A 163 -0.66 11.64 -8.33
N VAL A 164 -0.41 11.94 -9.61
CA VAL A 164 -1.50 12.35 -10.52
C VAL A 164 -2.47 11.21 -10.80
N ARG A 165 -1.98 9.96 -10.92
CA ARG A 165 -2.87 8.79 -11.06
C ARG A 165 -3.76 8.58 -9.86
N TYR A 166 -3.28 8.77 -8.63
CA TYR A 166 -4.12 8.68 -7.44
C TYR A 166 -5.19 9.78 -7.39
N ILE A 167 -4.87 11.02 -7.80
CA ILE A 167 -5.87 12.08 -7.95
C ILE A 167 -6.93 11.66 -8.97
N GLY A 168 -6.51 11.19 -10.15
CA GLY A 168 -7.44 10.73 -11.19
C GLY A 168 -8.35 9.61 -10.69
N LYS A 169 -7.78 8.64 -9.98
CA LYS A 169 -8.53 7.54 -9.36
C LYS A 169 -9.51 7.99 -8.29
N MET A 170 -9.23 9.08 -7.57
CA MET A 170 -10.16 9.62 -6.57
C MET A 170 -11.49 10.02 -7.21
N PHE A 171 -11.43 10.63 -8.40
CA PHE A 171 -12.61 11.06 -9.14
C PHE A 171 -13.20 9.96 -10.03
N TRP A 172 -12.34 9.09 -10.59
CA TRP A 172 -12.74 8.01 -11.48
C TRP A 172 -12.12 6.67 -11.05
N PRO A 173 -12.71 5.98 -10.07
CA PRO A 173 -12.18 4.74 -9.50
C PRO A 173 -12.49 3.52 -10.39
N ALA A 174 -12.12 3.58 -11.66
CA ALA A 174 -12.27 2.49 -12.62
C ALA A 174 -10.99 1.63 -12.70
N ASP A 175 -11.12 0.42 -13.24
CA ASP A 175 -10.00 -0.48 -13.56
C ASP A 175 -9.03 -0.71 -12.40
N LEU A 176 -9.65 -0.90 -11.24
CA LEU A 176 -9.00 -1.13 -9.99
C LEU A 176 -8.46 -2.57 -9.90
N ALA A 177 -7.16 -2.67 -9.65
CA ALA A 177 -6.35 -3.88 -9.56
C ALA A 177 -5.69 -4.00 -8.18
N VAL A 178 -5.44 -5.25 -7.76
CA VAL A 178 -4.70 -5.53 -6.52
C VAL A 178 -3.22 -5.18 -6.62
N ILE A 179 -2.64 -5.27 -7.82
CA ILE A 179 -1.22 -5.02 -8.09
C ILE A 179 -1.11 -4.23 -9.38
N TYR A 180 -0.52 -3.04 -9.32
CA TYR A 180 -0.15 -2.24 -10.49
C TYR A 180 1.33 -2.47 -10.80
N PRO A 181 1.68 -3.21 -11.87
CA PRO A 181 3.07 -3.50 -12.18
C PRO A 181 3.83 -2.21 -12.51
N HIS A 182 5.09 -2.15 -12.08
CA HIS A 182 5.96 -1.04 -12.40
C HIS A 182 6.40 -1.13 -13.87
N PRO A 183 6.21 -0.08 -14.70
CA PRO A 183 6.49 -0.16 -16.13
C PRO A 183 7.98 -0.13 -16.49
N GLY A 184 8.90 -0.30 -15.53
CA GLY A 184 10.30 0.06 -15.72
C GLY A 184 10.45 1.58 -15.84
N ALA A 185 10.37 2.15 -17.04
CA ALA A 185 10.42 3.60 -17.26
C ALA A 185 9.07 4.13 -17.78
N TRP A 186 8.56 5.18 -17.15
CA TRP A 186 7.41 5.90 -17.68
C TRP A 186 7.82 6.68 -18.94
N PRO A 187 6.93 6.81 -19.95
CA PRO A 187 7.16 7.73 -21.06
C PRO A 187 7.41 9.15 -20.53
N TRP A 188 8.43 9.82 -21.05
CA TRP A 188 8.82 11.15 -20.56
C TRP A 188 7.65 12.15 -20.62
N VAL A 189 6.78 12.05 -21.64
CA VAL A 189 5.57 12.87 -21.79
C VAL A 189 4.63 12.71 -20.58
N SER A 190 4.41 11.48 -20.11
CA SER A 190 3.56 11.20 -18.95
C SER A 190 4.15 11.81 -17.68
N VAL A 191 5.47 11.73 -17.50
CA VAL A 191 6.17 12.32 -16.35
C VAL A 191 6.09 13.85 -16.40
N THR A 192 6.33 14.45 -17.56
CA THR A 192 6.27 15.91 -17.74
C THR A 192 4.86 16.45 -17.53
N LEU A 193 3.84 15.82 -18.11
CA LEU A 193 2.45 16.24 -17.92
C LEU A 193 2.03 16.12 -16.45
N ALA A 194 2.39 15.02 -15.79
CA ALA A 194 2.12 14.84 -14.37
C ALA A 194 2.85 15.91 -13.52
N ALA A 195 4.11 16.21 -13.81
CA ALA A 195 4.86 17.26 -13.13
C ALA A 195 4.19 18.64 -13.30
N ILE A 196 3.74 18.98 -14.51
CA ILE A 196 3.02 20.23 -14.78
C ILE A 196 1.74 20.30 -13.92
N VAL A 197 0.94 19.22 -13.86
CA VAL A 197 -0.26 19.17 -13.01
C VAL A 197 0.08 19.41 -11.54
N LEU A 198 1.10 18.75 -11.00
CA LEU A 198 1.51 18.92 -9.60
C LEU A 198 1.99 20.35 -9.33
N VAL A 199 2.77 20.95 -10.23
CA VAL A 199 3.24 22.34 -10.12
C VAL A 199 2.06 23.31 -10.15
N MET A 200 1.11 23.13 -11.07
CA MET A 200 -0.08 23.98 -11.17
C MET A 200 -0.92 23.94 -9.87
N ILE A 201 -1.19 22.76 -9.33
CA ILE A 201 -1.95 22.62 -8.08
C ILE A 201 -1.16 23.23 -6.90
N THR A 202 0.17 23.03 -6.87
CA THR A 202 1.03 23.62 -5.83
C THR A 202 1.01 25.14 -5.87
N ILE A 203 1.15 25.74 -7.06
CA ILE A 203 1.06 27.21 -7.25
C ILE A 203 -0.31 27.71 -6.82
N PHE A 204 -1.39 27.01 -7.20
CA PHE A 204 -2.75 27.37 -6.80
C PHE A 204 -2.91 27.34 -5.27
N ALA A 205 -2.51 26.24 -4.61
CA ALA A 205 -2.60 26.10 -3.16
C ALA A 205 -1.79 27.16 -2.42
N LEU A 206 -0.57 27.49 -2.89
CA LEU A 206 0.27 28.52 -2.32
C LEU A 206 -0.25 29.94 -2.58
N LYS A 207 -0.81 30.21 -3.76
CA LYS A 207 -1.40 31.53 -4.11
C LYS A 207 -2.55 31.87 -3.18
N PHE A 208 -3.38 30.88 -2.83
CA PHE A 208 -4.55 31.09 -1.98
C PHE A 208 -4.33 30.80 -0.49
N ARG A 209 -3.11 30.43 -0.06
CA ARG A 209 -2.80 30.02 1.33
C ARG A 209 -3.21 30.99 2.44
N ARG A 210 -3.27 32.30 2.15
CA ARG A 210 -3.70 33.32 3.12
C ARG A 210 -5.22 33.45 3.22
N ARG A 211 -5.94 33.25 2.11
CA ARG A 211 -7.39 33.41 2.04
C ARG A 211 -8.12 32.10 2.36
N ALA A 212 -7.56 30.98 1.90
CA ALA A 212 -8.09 29.63 2.04
C ALA A 212 -6.95 28.69 2.45
N PRO A 213 -6.49 28.74 3.72
CA PRO A 213 -5.35 27.96 4.20
C PRO A 213 -5.55 26.44 4.10
N TYR A 214 -6.81 25.97 4.13
CA TYR A 214 -7.15 24.56 3.92
C TYR A 214 -6.71 24.03 2.55
N LEU A 215 -6.55 24.89 1.52
CA LEU A 215 -6.01 24.48 0.22
C LEU A 215 -4.54 24.07 0.34
N ALA A 216 -3.74 24.89 1.01
CA ALA A 216 -2.33 24.60 1.24
C ALA A 216 -2.16 23.41 2.18
N VAL A 217 -2.86 23.39 3.31
CA VAL A 217 -2.79 22.28 4.28
C VAL A 217 -3.23 20.97 3.64
N GLY A 218 -4.37 20.96 2.95
CA GLY A 218 -4.86 19.76 2.27
C GLY A 218 -3.91 19.26 1.17
N TRP A 219 -3.34 20.17 0.38
CA TRP A 219 -2.40 19.81 -0.67
C TRP A 219 -1.09 19.23 -0.11
N PHE A 220 -0.47 19.89 0.87
CA PHE A 220 0.77 19.41 1.48
C PHE A 220 0.55 18.17 2.35
N TRP A 221 -0.64 17.99 2.93
CA TRP A 221 -1.04 16.73 3.55
C TRP A 221 -0.98 15.60 2.54
N TYR A 222 -1.65 15.77 1.39
CA TYR A 222 -1.68 14.77 0.33
C TYR A 222 -0.27 14.43 -0.18
N LEU A 223 0.56 15.45 -0.46
CA LEU A 223 1.93 15.23 -0.88
C LEU A 223 2.77 14.52 0.19
N GLY A 224 2.85 15.06 1.40
CA GLY A 224 3.77 14.56 2.42
C GLY A 224 3.42 13.18 2.96
N THR A 225 2.13 12.87 3.11
CA THR A 225 1.70 11.56 3.64
C THR A 225 1.91 10.41 2.66
N LEU A 226 2.01 10.69 1.36
CA LEU A 226 2.20 9.67 0.32
C LEU A 226 3.69 9.32 0.11
N VAL A 227 4.62 10.20 0.51
CA VAL A 227 6.08 10.03 0.31
C VAL A 227 6.61 8.63 0.65
N PRO A 228 6.26 7.99 1.79
CA PRO A 228 6.81 6.68 2.13
C PRO A 228 6.37 5.54 1.20
N VAL A 229 5.27 5.73 0.45
CA VAL A 229 4.55 4.68 -0.27
C VAL A 229 4.42 4.95 -1.77
N ILE A 230 5.03 6.04 -2.25
CA ILE A 230 4.92 6.49 -3.65
C ILE A 230 6.01 5.91 -4.58
N GLY A 231 6.82 4.98 -4.08
CA GLY A 231 7.84 4.27 -4.87
C GLY A 231 9.25 4.91 -4.88
N LEU A 232 9.51 5.93 -4.05
CA LEU A 232 10.87 6.46 -3.86
C LEU A 232 11.80 5.42 -3.21
N VAL A 233 11.29 4.72 -2.21
CA VAL A 233 11.87 3.48 -1.69
C VAL A 233 11.09 2.33 -2.34
N GLN A 234 11.67 1.75 -3.39
CA GLN A 234 10.99 0.73 -4.18
C GLN A 234 10.97 -0.61 -3.43
N ILE A 235 9.77 -1.05 -3.04
CA ILE A 235 9.51 -2.35 -2.44
C ILE A 235 8.78 -3.21 -3.47
N GLY A 236 9.30 -4.40 -3.78
CA GLY A 236 8.72 -5.27 -4.80
C GLY A 236 8.61 -4.59 -6.19
N SER A 237 7.72 -5.10 -7.03
CA SER A 237 7.60 -4.71 -8.44
C SER A 237 6.37 -3.85 -8.76
N HIS A 238 5.70 -3.28 -7.73
CA HIS A 238 4.52 -2.45 -7.94
C HIS A 238 4.90 -0.96 -8.15
N ALA A 239 4.23 -0.28 -9.07
CA ALA A 239 4.34 1.17 -9.25
C ALA A 239 3.58 1.94 -8.16
N MET A 240 2.39 1.45 -7.82
CA MET A 240 1.45 2.05 -6.87
C MET A 240 0.54 0.96 -6.31
N ALA A 241 -0.18 1.25 -5.21
CA ALA A 241 -1.18 0.36 -4.65
C ALA A 241 -2.29 1.18 -3.98
N ASP A 242 -3.55 0.84 -4.26
CA ASP A 242 -4.67 1.69 -3.83
C ASP A 242 -4.86 1.71 -2.30
N ARG A 243 -4.37 0.69 -1.57
CA ARG A 243 -4.33 0.66 -0.09
C ARG A 243 -3.50 1.77 0.56
N TYR A 244 -2.74 2.52 -0.24
CA TYR A 244 -1.92 3.61 0.25
C TYR A 244 -2.66 4.95 0.31
N THR A 245 -3.90 5.02 -0.17
CA THR A 245 -4.58 6.30 -0.39
C THR A 245 -5.46 6.78 0.77
N TYR A 246 -5.82 5.94 1.74
CA TYR A 246 -6.82 6.31 2.75
C TYR A 246 -6.42 7.51 3.61
N ILE A 247 -5.19 7.57 4.13
CA ILE A 247 -4.68 8.74 4.87
C ILE A 247 -4.37 9.92 3.93
N PRO A 248 -3.68 9.73 2.80
CA PRO A 248 -3.34 10.85 1.92
C PRO A 248 -4.54 11.58 1.32
N LEU A 249 -5.59 10.86 0.91
CA LEU A 249 -6.77 11.48 0.31
C LEU A 249 -7.55 12.38 1.28
N ILE A 250 -7.35 12.25 2.60
CA ILE A 250 -7.88 13.20 3.59
C ILE A 250 -7.48 14.64 3.21
N GLY A 251 -6.25 14.84 2.74
CA GLY A 251 -5.77 16.14 2.31
C GLY A 251 -6.59 16.72 1.14
N LEU A 252 -6.89 15.91 0.13
CA LEU A 252 -7.72 16.33 -1.00
C LEU A 252 -9.18 16.54 -0.59
N PHE A 253 -9.71 15.71 0.31
CA PHE A 253 -11.05 15.91 0.88
C PHE A 253 -11.15 17.22 1.67
N ILE A 254 -10.11 17.60 2.41
CA ILE A 254 -10.04 18.91 3.07
C ILE A 254 -10.16 20.04 2.04
N MET A 255 -9.41 19.96 0.93
CA MET A 255 -9.49 20.99 -0.13
C MET A 255 -10.89 21.10 -0.73
N ILE A 256 -11.50 19.96 -1.06
CA ILE A 256 -12.79 19.87 -1.74
C ILE A 256 -13.93 20.30 -0.82
N VAL A 257 -14.01 19.73 0.39
CA VAL A 257 -15.14 19.97 1.30
C VAL A 257 -15.17 21.42 1.77
N TRP A 258 -14.02 21.99 2.17
CA TRP A 258 -13.97 23.38 2.61
C TRP A 258 -14.06 24.36 1.44
N GLY A 259 -13.49 24.01 0.28
CA GLY A 259 -13.64 24.79 -0.94
C GLY A 259 -15.10 24.90 -1.39
N MET A 260 -15.84 23.79 -1.36
CA MET A 260 -17.29 23.79 -1.64
C MET A 260 -18.07 24.56 -0.59
N ALA A 261 -17.75 24.38 0.70
CA ALA A 261 -18.42 25.10 1.78
C ALA A 261 -18.27 26.62 1.61
N ASP A 262 -17.06 27.12 1.34
CA ASP A 262 -16.80 28.55 1.13
C ASP A 262 -17.46 29.08 -0.15
N MET A 263 -17.44 28.30 -1.23
CA MET A 263 -18.02 28.70 -2.51
C MET A 263 -19.55 28.83 -2.44
N PHE A 264 -20.23 27.94 -1.71
CA PHE A 264 -21.68 27.90 -1.62
C PHE A 264 -22.26 28.55 -0.35
N ALA A 265 -21.42 28.93 0.63
CA ALA A 265 -21.86 29.64 1.84
C ALA A 265 -22.75 30.88 1.58
N PRO A 266 -22.51 31.71 0.54
CA PRO A 266 -23.34 32.88 0.28
C PRO A 266 -24.77 32.55 -0.20
N TRP A 267 -25.01 31.36 -0.74
CA TRP A 267 -26.27 31.02 -1.41
C TRP A 267 -27.16 30.18 -0.49
N ARG A 268 -28.34 30.70 -0.11
CA ARG A 268 -29.30 29.96 0.73
C ARG A 268 -29.70 28.61 0.12
N LEU A 269 -29.92 28.58 -1.19
CA LEU A 269 -30.21 27.35 -1.94
C LEU A 269 -28.96 26.48 -2.20
N GLY A 270 -27.76 27.08 -2.15
CA GLY A 270 -26.50 26.39 -2.43
C GLY A 270 -26.24 25.22 -1.49
N ARG A 271 -26.55 25.36 -0.19
CA ARG A 271 -26.41 24.26 0.78
C ARG A 271 -27.30 23.06 0.46
N ALA A 272 -28.55 23.31 0.05
CA ALA A 272 -29.48 22.25 -0.33
C ALA A 272 -29.02 21.55 -1.63
N LEU A 273 -28.57 22.32 -2.63
CA LEU A 273 -28.05 21.79 -3.88
C LEU A 273 -26.78 20.94 -3.68
N VAL A 274 -25.85 21.36 -2.82
CA VAL A 274 -24.66 20.57 -2.48
C VAL A 274 -25.05 19.27 -1.78
N ALA A 275 -26.02 19.31 -0.85
CA ALA A 275 -26.49 18.11 -0.17
C ALA A 275 -27.17 17.12 -1.13
N ILE A 276 -28.04 17.62 -2.01
CA ILE A 276 -28.72 16.81 -3.04
C ILE A 276 -27.70 16.23 -4.02
N GLY A 277 -26.76 17.04 -4.51
CA GLY A 277 -25.68 16.60 -5.39
C GLY A 277 -24.79 15.54 -4.73
N GLY A 278 -24.44 15.73 -3.45
CA GLY A 278 -23.70 14.76 -2.66
C GLY A 278 -24.44 13.43 -2.52
N LEU A 279 -25.74 13.47 -2.20
CA LEU A 279 -26.57 12.26 -2.14
C LEU A 279 -26.66 11.57 -3.50
N ALA A 280 -26.87 12.33 -4.58
CA ALA A 280 -26.91 11.79 -5.94
C ALA A 280 -25.60 11.10 -6.33
N ILE A 281 -24.45 11.69 -6.00
CA ILE A 281 -23.13 11.08 -6.22
C ILE A 281 -22.99 9.78 -5.42
N VAL A 282 -23.37 9.78 -4.13
CA VAL A 282 -23.33 8.56 -3.31
C VAL A 282 -24.19 7.47 -3.93
N LEU A 283 -25.43 7.79 -4.32
CA LEU A 283 -26.34 6.83 -4.96
C LEU A 283 -25.78 6.31 -6.28
N ALA A 284 -25.18 7.17 -7.10
CA ALA A 284 -24.54 6.79 -8.37
C ALA A 284 -23.31 5.89 -8.17
N LEU A 285 -22.59 6.02 -7.05
CA LEU A 285 -21.40 5.21 -6.74
C LEU A 285 -21.73 3.84 -6.12
N ILE A 286 -22.96 3.60 -5.66
CA ILE A 286 -23.34 2.31 -5.04
C ILE A 286 -23.22 1.13 -6.02
N PRO A 287 -23.79 1.15 -7.25
CA PRO A 287 -23.67 0.04 -8.19
C PRO A 287 -22.21 -0.33 -8.55
N PRO A 288 -21.33 0.61 -8.96
CA PRO A 288 -19.95 0.28 -9.28
C PRO A 288 -19.17 -0.17 -8.03
N ALA A 289 -19.46 0.38 -6.84
CA ALA A 289 -18.85 -0.10 -5.60
C ALA A 289 -19.24 -1.56 -5.30
N ARG A 290 -20.51 -1.94 -5.50
CA ARG A 290 -20.96 -3.33 -5.35
C ARG A 290 -20.32 -4.26 -6.38
N ALA A 291 -20.28 -3.85 -7.64
CA ALA A 291 -19.61 -4.61 -8.69
C ALA A 291 -18.12 -4.81 -8.37
N GLN A 292 -17.46 -3.76 -7.87
CA GLN A 292 -16.08 -3.82 -7.46
C GLN A 292 -15.88 -4.85 -6.36
N VAL A 293 -16.70 -4.83 -5.29
CA VAL A 293 -16.63 -5.81 -4.18
C VAL A 293 -16.90 -7.24 -4.67
N ALA A 294 -17.75 -7.43 -5.67
CA ALA A 294 -18.06 -8.75 -6.21
C ALA A 294 -16.85 -9.47 -6.85
N TYR A 295 -15.86 -8.73 -7.36
CA TYR A 295 -14.62 -9.32 -7.87
C TYR A 295 -13.73 -9.94 -6.77
N TRP A 296 -13.95 -9.58 -5.50
CA TRP A 296 -13.14 -10.02 -4.35
C TRP A 296 -13.64 -11.30 -3.69
N LYS A 297 -14.70 -11.91 -4.21
CA LYS A 297 -15.31 -13.10 -3.60
C LYS A 297 -14.37 -14.30 -3.54
N ASP A 298 -13.44 -14.43 -4.50
CA ASP A 298 -12.43 -15.47 -4.53
C ASP A 298 -11.19 -15.07 -5.35
N ALA A 299 -10.09 -15.80 -5.15
CA ALA A 299 -8.81 -15.51 -5.78
C ALA A 299 -8.87 -15.55 -7.32
N GLU A 300 -9.69 -16.42 -7.91
CA GLU A 300 -9.79 -16.50 -9.37
C GLU A 300 -10.42 -15.23 -9.92
N HIS A 301 -11.58 -14.81 -9.41
CA HIS A 301 -12.24 -13.58 -9.89
C HIS A 301 -11.37 -12.34 -9.68
N LEU A 302 -10.66 -12.28 -8.56
CA LEU A 302 -9.73 -11.21 -8.23
C LEU A 302 -8.59 -11.12 -9.27
N PHE A 303 -7.90 -12.23 -9.51
CA PHE A 303 -6.75 -12.21 -10.42
C PHE A 303 -7.16 -12.20 -11.90
N ARG A 304 -8.33 -12.75 -12.28
CA ARG A 304 -8.92 -12.55 -13.61
C ARG A 304 -9.18 -11.07 -13.88
N ARG A 305 -9.83 -10.36 -12.94
CA ARG A 305 -10.04 -8.91 -13.07
C ARG A 305 -8.71 -8.17 -13.14
N THR A 306 -7.74 -8.53 -12.30
CA THR A 306 -6.41 -7.91 -12.29
C THR A 306 -5.70 -8.07 -13.63
N VAL A 307 -5.69 -9.27 -14.22
CA VAL A 307 -5.13 -9.51 -15.56
C VAL A 307 -5.89 -8.72 -16.63
N ALA A 308 -7.22 -8.61 -16.52
CA ALA A 308 -8.03 -7.89 -17.51
C ALA A 308 -7.80 -6.37 -17.51
N VAL A 309 -7.33 -5.78 -16.41
CA VAL A 309 -7.18 -4.32 -16.25
C VAL A 309 -5.73 -3.86 -16.10
N THR A 310 -4.77 -4.78 -16.16
CA THR A 310 -3.35 -4.46 -16.06
C THR A 310 -2.57 -5.12 -17.18
N GLU A 311 -1.52 -4.44 -17.64
CA GLU A 311 -0.64 -4.96 -18.67
C GLU A 311 0.60 -5.60 -18.05
N ARG A 312 1.11 -6.67 -18.68
CA ARG A 312 2.39 -7.32 -18.31
C ARG A 312 2.49 -7.66 -16.81
N ASN A 313 1.41 -8.19 -16.23
CA ASN A 313 1.33 -8.46 -14.80
C ASN A 313 1.66 -9.92 -14.46
N TYR A 314 2.95 -10.28 -14.49
CA TYR A 314 3.40 -11.65 -14.24
C TYR A 314 2.95 -12.20 -12.87
N LEU A 315 2.84 -11.34 -11.84
CA LEU A 315 2.34 -11.72 -10.52
C LEU A 315 0.86 -12.12 -10.57
N ALA A 316 0.03 -11.35 -11.28
CA ALA A 316 -1.39 -11.67 -11.44
C ALA A 316 -1.58 -12.95 -12.25
N HIS A 317 -0.82 -13.15 -13.33
CA HIS A 317 -0.84 -14.39 -14.09
C HIS A 317 -0.44 -15.60 -13.24
N ASN A 318 0.66 -15.52 -12.47
CA ASN A 318 1.05 -16.61 -11.57
C ASN A 318 -0.03 -16.92 -10.51
N ASN A 319 -0.59 -15.89 -9.89
CA ASN A 319 -1.59 -16.09 -8.84
C ASN A 319 -2.94 -16.59 -9.40
N LEU A 320 -3.32 -16.16 -10.60
CA LEU A 320 -4.47 -16.72 -11.31
C LEU A 320 -4.25 -18.20 -11.63
N GLY A 321 -3.06 -18.54 -12.16
CA GLY A 321 -2.69 -19.93 -12.40
C GLY A 321 -2.76 -20.77 -11.11
N ALA A 322 -2.28 -20.24 -9.99
CA ALA A 322 -2.36 -20.92 -8.70
C ALA A 322 -3.80 -21.12 -8.22
N ALA A 323 -4.68 -20.14 -8.43
CA ALA A 323 -6.10 -20.27 -8.10
C ALA A 323 -6.80 -21.33 -8.97
N LEU A 324 -6.49 -21.37 -10.27
CA LEU A 324 -7.05 -22.34 -11.22
C LEU A 324 -6.56 -23.77 -10.95
N ALA A 325 -5.26 -23.92 -10.66
CA ALA A 325 -4.68 -25.22 -10.32
C ALA A 325 -5.33 -25.83 -9.07
N ARG A 326 -5.62 -25.02 -8.03
CA ARG A 326 -6.35 -25.48 -6.84
C ARG A 326 -7.77 -25.94 -7.13
N LYS A 327 -8.41 -25.43 -8.19
CA LYS A 327 -9.72 -25.87 -8.67
C LYS A 327 -9.65 -27.05 -9.63
N GLY A 328 -8.46 -27.59 -9.90
CA GLY A 328 -8.24 -28.70 -10.83
C GLY A 328 -8.19 -28.29 -12.30
N ASN A 329 -8.31 -27.00 -12.63
CA ASN A 329 -8.17 -26.50 -14.00
C ASN A 329 -6.69 -26.30 -14.36
N VAL A 330 -5.97 -27.41 -14.48
CA VAL A 330 -4.51 -27.44 -14.63
C VAL A 330 -4.06 -26.89 -16.00
N ASP A 331 -4.85 -27.07 -17.05
CA ASP A 331 -4.50 -26.60 -18.39
C ASP A 331 -4.52 -25.08 -18.50
N GLU A 332 -5.58 -24.44 -18.02
CA GLU A 332 -5.65 -22.98 -17.98
C GLU A 332 -4.58 -22.41 -17.02
N ALA A 333 -4.31 -23.10 -15.91
CA ALA A 333 -3.24 -22.71 -15.00
C ALA A 333 -1.86 -22.69 -15.69
N LEU A 334 -1.55 -23.71 -16.49
CA LEU A 334 -0.30 -23.76 -17.27
C LEU A 334 -0.19 -22.63 -18.29
N MET A 335 -1.30 -22.25 -18.94
CA MET A 335 -1.32 -21.08 -19.82
C MET A 335 -0.92 -19.81 -19.07
N HIS A 336 -1.52 -19.56 -17.90
CA HIS A 336 -1.19 -18.39 -17.10
C HIS A 336 0.24 -18.43 -16.54
N TYR A 337 0.76 -19.58 -16.10
CA TYR A 337 2.16 -19.67 -15.69
C TYR A 337 3.12 -19.39 -16.85
N ARG A 338 2.83 -19.88 -18.05
CA ARG A 338 3.62 -19.57 -19.25
C ARG A 338 3.60 -18.09 -19.58
N GLU A 339 2.45 -17.43 -19.48
CA GLU A 339 2.35 -15.99 -19.70
C GLU A 339 3.14 -15.20 -18.65
N ALA A 340 3.09 -15.62 -17.37
CA ALA A 340 3.91 -15.02 -16.33
C ALA A 340 5.42 -15.14 -16.65
N LEU A 341 5.85 -16.30 -17.16
CA LEU A 341 7.23 -16.56 -17.56
C LEU A 341 7.62 -15.88 -18.88
N ALA A 342 6.68 -15.63 -19.79
CA ALA A 342 6.92 -14.81 -20.97
C ALA A 342 7.22 -13.36 -20.59
N ILE A 343 6.54 -12.84 -19.56
CA ILE A 343 6.76 -11.50 -19.03
C ILE A 343 8.04 -11.45 -18.17
N GLN A 344 8.24 -12.42 -17.28
CA GLN A 344 9.39 -12.52 -16.38
C GLN A 344 9.97 -13.95 -16.41
N PRO A 345 10.93 -14.25 -17.30
CA PRO A 345 11.46 -15.61 -17.51
C PRO A 345 12.12 -16.24 -16.29
N ARG A 346 12.71 -15.42 -15.43
CA ARG A 346 13.42 -15.86 -14.21
C ARG A 346 12.57 -15.63 -12.96
N TYR A 347 11.30 -16.04 -12.97
CA TYR A 347 10.41 -15.97 -11.80
C TYR A 347 10.26 -17.35 -11.13
N PRO A 348 10.94 -17.59 -9.98
CA PRO A 348 11.01 -18.92 -9.36
C PRO A 348 9.66 -19.53 -9.03
N GLU A 349 8.71 -18.73 -8.54
CA GLU A 349 7.39 -19.21 -8.15
C GLU A 349 6.57 -19.69 -9.34
N ALA A 350 6.61 -18.98 -10.48
CA ALA A 350 5.93 -19.42 -11.69
C ALA A 350 6.59 -20.66 -12.30
N LEU A 351 7.94 -20.76 -12.26
CA LEU A 351 8.65 -21.97 -12.68
C LEU A 351 8.25 -23.18 -11.82
N PHE A 352 8.30 -23.04 -10.50
CA PHE A 352 7.90 -24.08 -9.56
C PHE A 352 6.43 -24.49 -9.73
N ASN A 353 5.52 -23.52 -9.88
CA ASN A 353 4.10 -23.79 -10.06
C ASN A 353 3.79 -24.46 -11.39
N ALA A 354 4.46 -24.05 -12.48
CA ALA A 354 4.36 -24.71 -13.79
C ALA A 354 4.86 -26.16 -13.72
N GLY A 355 6.02 -26.39 -13.07
CA GLY A 355 6.54 -27.75 -12.85
C GLY A 355 5.56 -28.62 -12.08
N SER A 356 4.94 -28.07 -11.03
CA SER A 356 3.94 -28.78 -10.22
C SER A 356 2.67 -29.11 -10.98
N ALA A 357 2.18 -28.17 -11.80
CA ALA A 357 1.05 -28.42 -12.68
C ALA A 357 1.37 -29.51 -13.74
N LEU A 358 2.57 -29.51 -14.32
CA LEU A 358 3.01 -30.54 -15.27
C LEU A 358 3.14 -31.93 -14.62
N ALA A 359 3.66 -31.99 -13.39
CA ALA A 359 3.79 -33.24 -12.64
C ALA A 359 2.40 -33.85 -12.34
N VAL A 360 1.39 -33.02 -12.02
CA VAL A 360 -0.01 -33.48 -11.87
C VAL A 360 -0.55 -34.08 -13.17
N LYS A 361 -0.14 -33.57 -14.34
CA LYS A 361 -0.50 -34.16 -15.64
C LYS A 361 0.37 -35.37 -16.05
N GLY A 362 1.28 -35.84 -15.19
CA GLY A 362 2.20 -36.94 -15.51
C GLY A 362 3.35 -36.56 -16.45
N ARG A 363 3.52 -35.28 -16.78
CA ARG A 363 4.58 -34.77 -17.67
C ARG A 363 5.87 -34.52 -16.91
N TYR A 364 6.43 -35.58 -16.31
CA TYR A 364 7.54 -35.48 -15.36
C TYR A 364 8.85 -34.95 -15.94
N ALA A 365 9.16 -35.27 -17.20
CA ALA A 365 10.37 -34.77 -17.87
C ALA A 365 10.36 -33.24 -18.06
N GLU A 366 9.21 -32.67 -18.41
CA GLU A 366 9.06 -31.22 -18.51
C GLU A 366 9.06 -30.57 -17.12
N ALA A 367 8.38 -31.18 -16.14
CA ALA A 367 8.38 -30.72 -14.76
C ALA A 367 9.80 -30.63 -14.18
N GLU A 368 10.65 -31.65 -14.45
CA GLU A 368 12.06 -31.65 -14.06
C GLU A 368 12.79 -30.41 -14.59
N THR A 369 12.57 -30.04 -15.85
CA THR A 369 13.22 -28.86 -16.46
C THR A 369 12.85 -27.59 -15.69
N TYR A 370 11.55 -27.38 -15.45
CA TYR A 370 11.07 -26.22 -14.69
C TYR A 370 11.60 -26.18 -13.25
N TYR A 371 11.64 -27.32 -12.56
CA TYR A 371 12.17 -27.38 -11.20
C TYR A 371 13.67 -27.10 -11.14
N ARG A 372 14.46 -27.62 -12.10
CA ARG A 372 15.90 -27.33 -12.17
C ARG A 372 16.15 -25.85 -12.38
N THR A 373 15.45 -25.21 -13.32
CA THR A 373 15.58 -23.76 -13.54
C THR A 373 15.14 -22.95 -12.32
N ALA A 374 14.09 -23.37 -11.60
CA ALA A 374 13.70 -22.72 -10.35
C ALA A 374 14.81 -22.82 -9.28
N LEU A 375 15.44 -23.99 -9.16
CA LEU A 375 16.53 -24.24 -8.21
C LEU A 375 17.86 -23.57 -8.60
N GLU A 376 18.11 -23.34 -9.89
CA GLU A 376 19.24 -22.51 -10.36
C GLU A 376 19.11 -21.06 -9.88
N ILE A 377 17.88 -20.54 -9.78
CA ILE A 377 17.62 -19.18 -9.32
C ILE A 377 17.53 -19.12 -7.79
N HIS A 378 16.87 -20.10 -7.16
CA HIS A 378 16.69 -20.17 -5.72
C HIS A 378 17.04 -21.58 -5.18
N PRO A 379 18.34 -21.84 -4.91
CA PRO A 379 18.82 -23.17 -4.52
C PRO A 379 18.29 -23.70 -3.18
N VAL A 380 17.75 -22.83 -2.32
CA VAL A 380 17.38 -23.15 -0.93
C VAL A 380 15.89 -23.52 -0.82
N LEU A 381 15.24 -23.93 -1.92
CA LEU A 381 13.81 -24.24 -1.94
C LEU A 381 13.57 -25.74 -1.68
N ALA A 382 13.33 -26.10 -0.42
CA ALA A 382 13.14 -27.48 0.01
C ALA A 382 11.97 -28.17 -0.71
N GLU A 383 10.85 -27.46 -0.95
CA GLU A 383 9.70 -27.95 -1.70
C GLU A 383 10.06 -28.30 -3.15
N ALA A 384 10.87 -27.46 -3.82
CA ALA A 384 11.29 -27.73 -5.19
C ALA A 384 12.23 -28.94 -5.28
N HIS A 385 13.11 -29.14 -4.30
CA HIS A 385 13.92 -30.36 -4.23
C HIS A 385 13.06 -31.61 -4.01
N ASN A 386 12.06 -31.56 -3.12
CA ASN A 386 11.13 -32.67 -2.93
C ASN A 386 10.35 -32.99 -4.21
N ASN A 387 9.80 -31.97 -4.89
CA ASN A 387 8.99 -32.18 -6.08
C ASN A 387 9.81 -32.62 -7.30
N LEU A 388 11.04 -32.11 -7.43
CA LEU A 388 12.00 -32.61 -8.41
C LEU A 388 12.33 -34.09 -8.14
N ALA A 389 12.55 -34.47 -6.88
CA ALA A 389 12.81 -35.85 -6.52
C ALA A 389 11.62 -36.78 -6.87
N ILE A 390 10.39 -36.35 -6.64
CA ILE A 390 9.19 -37.08 -7.07
C ILE A 390 9.17 -37.24 -8.59
N ALA A 391 9.41 -36.16 -9.35
CA ALA A 391 9.43 -36.20 -10.81
C ALA A 391 10.54 -37.13 -11.35
N LEU A 392 11.70 -37.18 -10.70
CA LEU A 392 12.80 -38.08 -11.05
C LEU A 392 12.46 -39.55 -10.73
N ALA A 393 11.84 -39.81 -9.57
CA ALA A 393 11.42 -41.16 -9.19
C ALA A 393 10.40 -41.74 -10.18
N MET A 394 9.43 -40.92 -10.63
CA MET A 394 8.44 -41.31 -11.65
C MET A 394 9.05 -41.57 -13.03
N GLN A 395 10.25 -41.03 -13.30
CA GLN A 395 11.04 -41.32 -14.50
C GLN A 395 11.98 -42.53 -14.32
N GLY A 396 11.96 -43.21 -13.17
CA GLY A 396 12.87 -44.33 -12.86
C GLY A 396 14.28 -43.91 -12.41
N LYS A 397 14.56 -42.60 -12.29
CA LYS A 397 15.87 -42.05 -11.87
C LYS A 397 15.98 -42.04 -10.33
N MET A 398 15.88 -43.23 -9.72
CA MET A 398 15.73 -43.38 -8.27
C MET A 398 16.93 -42.87 -7.46
N HIS A 399 18.16 -43.03 -7.96
CA HIS A 399 19.36 -42.54 -7.29
C HIS A 399 19.37 -41.00 -7.16
N ASP A 400 19.05 -40.29 -8.23
CA ASP A 400 18.96 -38.82 -8.23
C ASP A 400 17.82 -38.33 -7.34
N ALA A 401 16.68 -39.03 -7.35
CA ALA A 401 15.55 -38.73 -6.49
C ALA A 401 15.93 -38.79 -5.00
N ILE A 402 16.62 -39.86 -4.56
CA ILE A 402 17.09 -40.00 -3.17
C ILE A 402 18.03 -38.85 -2.78
N SER A 403 18.92 -38.42 -3.68
CA SER A 403 19.82 -37.29 -3.44
C SER A 403 19.06 -35.98 -3.21
N HIS A 404 18.04 -35.71 -4.02
CA HIS A 404 17.21 -34.52 -3.88
C HIS A 404 16.29 -34.56 -2.65
N PHE A 405 15.71 -35.72 -2.30
CA PHE A 405 14.97 -35.88 -1.04
C PHE A 405 15.85 -35.60 0.19
N ARG A 406 17.09 -36.14 0.20
CA ARG A 406 18.07 -35.85 1.27
C ARG A 406 18.40 -34.36 1.33
N THR A 407 18.52 -33.70 0.18
CA THR A 407 18.78 -32.26 0.12
C THR A 407 17.60 -31.46 0.67
N ALA A 408 16.35 -31.80 0.32
CA ALA A 408 15.17 -31.19 0.91
C ALA A 408 15.15 -31.30 2.45
N LEU A 409 15.54 -32.47 3.00
CA LEU A 409 15.62 -32.68 4.45
C LEU A 409 16.82 -32.01 5.12
N ARG A 410 17.94 -31.78 4.40
CA ARG A 410 19.03 -30.95 4.91
C ARG A 410 18.61 -29.49 5.04
N LEU A 411 17.84 -28.99 4.06
CA LEU A 411 17.31 -27.62 4.06
C LEU A 411 16.18 -27.44 5.08
N ARG A 412 15.32 -28.45 5.23
CA ARG A 412 14.19 -28.45 6.16
C ARG A 412 14.07 -29.81 6.88
N PRO A 413 14.74 -29.98 8.04
CA PRO A 413 14.77 -31.24 8.78
C PRO A 413 13.41 -31.74 9.28
N ASP A 414 12.42 -30.86 9.41
CA ASP A 414 11.05 -31.15 9.84
C ASP A 414 10.07 -31.40 8.68
N TYR A 415 10.55 -31.46 7.42
CA TYR A 415 9.68 -31.65 6.25
C TYR A 415 9.11 -33.09 6.17
N ALA A 416 7.95 -33.29 6.79
CA ALA A 416 7.30 -34.60 6.93
C ALA A 416 7.04 -35.31 5.59
N GLU A 417 6.61 -34.56 4.57
CA GLU A 417 6.36 -35.10 3.23
C GLU A 417 7.64 -35.65 2.58
N ALA A 418 8.74 -34.89 2.63
CA ALA A 418 10.03 -35.35 2.12
C ALA A 418 10.58 -36.57 2.88
N LYS A 419 10.34 -36.68 4.20
CA LYS A 419 10.70 -37.88 4.98
C LYS A 419 9.95 -39.11 4.48
N LYS A 420 8.63 -38.98 4.30
CA LYS A 420 7.78 -40.06 3.79
C LYS A 420 8.23 -40.49 2.39
N ASN A 421 8.46 -39.53 1.49
CA ASN A 421 8.87 -39.80 0.12
C ASN A 421 10.25 -40.46 0.06
N LEU A 422 11.20 -40.03 0.89
CA LEU A 422 12.52 -40.67 1.00
C LEU A 422 12.40 -42.12 1.49
N ALA A 423 11.58 -42.38 2.51
CA ALA A 423 11.38 -43.73 3.03
C ALA A 423 10.75 -44.67 1.98
N LEU A 424 9.80 -44.15 1.19
CA LEU A 424 9.21 -44.87 0.05
C LEU A 424 10.25 -45.14 -1.04
N ALA A 425 11.07 -44.15 -1.39
CA ALA A 425 12.13 -44.30 -2.38
C ALA A 425 13.19 -45.34 -1.97
N LEU A 426 13.61 -45.33 -0.69
CA LEU A 426 14.58 -46.30 -0.16
C LEU A 426 14.02 -47.71 -0.06
N SER A 427 12.75 -47.87 0.33
CA SER A 427 12.11 -49.20 0.39
C SER A 427 11.88 -49.78 -1.01
N GLY A 428 11.53 -48.94 -1.99
CA GLY A 428 11.45 -49.33 -3.40
C GLY A 428 12.80 -49.69 -4.01
N ALA A 429 13.86 -48.94 -3.68
CA ALA A 429 15.23 -49.23 -4.13
C ALA A 429 15.81 -50.53 -3.54
N ASN A 430 15.34 -50.94 -2.36
CA ASN A 430 15.77 -52.18 -1.69
C ASN A 430 15.06 -53.45 -2.19
N ARG A 431 14.00 -53.36 -3.01
CA ARG A 431 13.40 -54.53 -3.65
C ARG A 431 14.24 -54.90 -4.88
N LYS A 432 15.02 -55.98 -4.79
CA LYS A 432 15.76 -56.52 -5.93
C LYS A 432 14.77 -57.06 -6.99
N PRO A 433 15.10 -57.03 -8.30
CA PRO A 433 14.24 -57.53 -9.38
C PRO A 433 13.87 -59.02 -9.32
N THR A 434 14.43 -59.78 -8.38
CA THR A 434 14.22 -61.22 -8.22
C THR A 434 12.92 -61.61 -7.51
N ASP A 435 12.18 -60.66 -6.91
CA ASP A 435 10.97 -60.95 -6.13
C ASP A 435 9.65 -60.74 -6.89
N LEU A 436 9.70 -60.55 -8.22
CA LEU A 436 8.53 -60.41 -9.09
C LEU A 436 8.55 -61.41 -10.26
N ARG A 437 8.87 -62.68 -10.00
CA ARG A 437 8.63 -63.78 -10.94
C ARG A 437 7.56 -64.72 -10.45
#